data_AF-A0A1J3J8C6-F1
#
_entry.id   AF-A0A1J3J8C6-F1
#
_cell.length_a   1.000
_cell.length_b   1.000
_cell.length_c   1.000
_cell.angle_alpha   90.00
_cell.angle_beta   90.00
_cell.angle_gamma   90.00
#
_symmetry.space_group_name_H-M   'P 1'
#
loop_
_entity.id
_entity.type
_entity.pdbx_description
1 polymer ?
#
loop_
_entity_poly.entity_id
_entity_poly.type
_entity_poly.pdbx_seq_one_letter_code
_entity_poly.pdbx_strand_id
1 'polypeptide(L)'
;EINKLVVRVEHIFVEHFASSNRTKGMNLLRPKVKKEKHRITFSTGFFFGCTVSLVIGLGLFVHARNIMDARGLKLYMETMFPLYSLFGFVVLHMVMYASNIYFWKRFRVNYPFIFGFKEGTELGYRHVLLLSFGLGTLALAAVLINLDMEMDPDTKDYKTVTELLPLFIVVLVLAITICPFNIFYRSSRFFFLMVVFRCLAAP
;
A
#
# COMPACT_ATOMS: atom_id res chain seq x y z
N GLU A 1 17.92 -7.92 -35.82
CA GLU A 1 17.30 -6.82 -36.62
C GLU A 1 16.80 -5.67 -35.78
N ILE A 2 16.08 -5.94 -34.67
CA ILE A 2 15.53 -4.90 -33.76
C ILE A 2 16.59 -3.89 -33.29
N ASN A 3 17.79 -4.33 -32.88
CA ASN A 3 18.84 -3.39 -32.46
C ASN A 3 19.31 -2.43 -33.58
N LYS A 4 19.31 -2.86 -34.85
CA LYS A 4 19.66 -1.96 -35.97
C LYS A 4 18.57 -0.91 -36.20
N LEU A 5 17.31 -1.29 -36.01
CA LEU A 5 16.16 -0.37 -36.07
C LEU A 5 16.21 0.65 -34.93
N VAL A 6 16.45 0.21 -33.70
CA VAL A 6 16.56 1.08 -32.53
C VAL A 6 17.64 2.15 -32.73
N VAL A 7 18.86 1.75 -33.11
CA VAL A 7 19.97 2.68 -33.36
C VAL A 7 19.63 3.70 -34.47
N ARG A 8 18.93 3.26 -35.52
CA ARG A 8 18.50 4.15 -36.60
C ARG A 8 17.47 5.19 -36.13
N VAL A 9 16.48 4.76 -35.33
CA VAL A 9 15.46 5.66 -34.77
C VAL A 9 16.08 6.66 -33.79
N GLU A 10 17.01 6.21 -32.94
CA GLU A 10 17.75 7.09 -32.03
C GLU A 10 18.52 8.18 -32.78
N HIS A 11 19.19 7.84 -33.88
CA HIS A 11 19.91 8.80 -34.73
C HIS A 11 18.97 9.84 -35.34
N ILE A 12 17.88 9.39 -35.99
CA ILE A 12 16.90 10.27 -36.62
C ILE A 12 16.26 11.22 -35.59
N PHE A 13 15.96 10.71 -34.38
CA PHE A 13 15.38 11.51 -33.30
C PHE A 13 16.34 12.61 -32.81
N VAL A 14 17.63 12.29 -32.63
CA VAL A 14 18.64 13.27 -32.22
C VAL A 14 18.80 14.37 -33.26
N GLU A 15 18.81 14.00 -34.54
CA GLU A 15 18.96 14.93 -35.66
C GLU A 15 17.77 15.90 -35.75
N HIS A 16 16.53 15.37 -35.74
CA HIS A 16 15.33 16.17 -35.96
C HIS A 16 14.80 16.88 -34.71
N PHE A 17 14.88 16.26 -33.53
CA PHE A 17 14.24 16.77 -32.31
C PHE A 17 15.23 17.30 -31.27
N ALA A 18 16.51 16.95 -31.36
CA ALA A 18 17.54 17.43 -30.43
C ALA A 18 18.56 18.37 -31.06
N SER A 19 18.33 18.85 -32.30
CA SER A 19 19.24 19.75 -33.03
C SER A 19 20.68 19.21 -33.09
N SER A 20 20.82 17.91 -33.35
CA SER A 20 22.11 17.19 -33.34
C SER A 20 22.82 17.13 -31.97
N ASN A 21 22.19 17.61 -30.88
CA ASN A 21 22.73 17.45 -29.53
C ASN A 21 22.45 16.04 -29.01
N ARG A 22 23.45 15.17 -29.21
CA ARG A 22 23.42 13.76 -28.81
C ARG A 22 23.09 13.57 -27.33
N THR A 23 23.64 14.39 -26.43
CA THR A 23 23.42 14.27 -24.98
C THR A 23 21.97 14.57 -24.61
N LYS A 24 21.39 15.63 -25.20
CA LYS A 24 19.99 16.01 -24.97
C LYS A 24 19.02 14.97 -25.52
N GLY A 25 19.26 14.47 -26.74
CA GLY A 25 18.41 13.43 -27.35
C GLY A 25 18.49 12.09 -26.63
N MET A 26 19.69 11.62 -26.27
CA MET A 26 19.85 10.36 -25.53
C MET A 26 19.22 10.43 -24.13
N ASN A 27 19.23 11.59 -23.47
CA ASN A 27 18.58 11.77 -22.17
C ASN A 27 17.05 11.70 -22.24
N LEU A 28 16.45 12.03 -23.39
CA LEU A 28 15.01 11.81 -23.63
C LEU A 28 14.70 10.36 -23.96
N LEU A 29 15.57 9.70 -24.74
CA LEU A 29 15.37 8.34 -25.25
C LEU A 29 15.72 7.25 -24.22
N ARG A 30 16.63 7.54 -23.28
CA ARG A 30 17.01 6.55 -22.25
C ARG A 30 15.83 6.24 -21.35
N PRO A 31 15.50 4.95 -21.15
CA PRO A 31 14.57 4.54 -20.12
C PRO A 31 15.04 5.09 -18.77
N LYS A 32 14.24 5.96 -18.15
CA LYS A 32 14.56 6.49 -16.83
C LYS A 32 14.36 5.39 -15.79
N VAL A 33 15.39 4.59 -15.57
CA VAL A 33 15.39 3.56 -14.53
C VAL A 33 15.28 4.25 -13.18
N LYS A 34 14.15 4.07 -12.51
CA LYS A 34 13.90 4.63 -11.17
C LYS A 34 14.88 3.97 -10.20
N LYS A 35 15.87 4.73 -9.70
CA LYS A 35 16.75 4.25 -8.63
C LYS A 35 15.91 4.01 -7.38
N GLU A 36 15.92 2.76 -6.95
CA GLU A 36 15.26 2.32 -5.72
C GLU A 36 15.97 2.96 -4.52
N LYS A 37 15.21 3.59 -3.61
CA LYS A 37 15.78 4.22 -2.41
C LYS A 37 15.98 3.16 -1.32
N HIS A 38 17.20 3.01 -0.81
CA HIS A 38 17.52 2.06 0.28
C HIS A 38 16.63 2.22 1.51
N ARG A 39 16.25 3.46 1.84
CA ARG A 39 15.33 3.78 2.94
C ARG A 39 14.00 3.01 2.86
N ILE A 40 13.47 2.82 1.64
CA ILE A 40 12.17 2.16 1.45
C ILE A 40 12.28 0.67 1.78
N THR A 41 13.34 0.01 1.34
CA THR A 41 13.58 -1.41 1.66
C THR A 41 13.73 -1.61 3.15
N PHE A 42 14.52 -0.75 3.82
CA PHE A 42 14.69 -0.80 5.27
C PHE A 42 13.36 -0.60 6.01
N SER A 43 12.62 0.47 5.70
CA SER A 43 11.33 0.75 6.34
C SER A 43 10.31 -0.38 6.09
N THR A 44 10.30 -0.99 4.90
CA THR A 44 9.40 -2.11 4.61
C THR A 44 9.70 -3.29 5.51
N GLY A 45 10.98 -3.65 5.68
CA GLY A 45 11.40 -4.71 6.59
C GLY A 45 11.05 -4.41 8.05
N PHE A 46 11.23 -3.17 8.49
CA PHE A 46 10.86 -2.73 9.84
C PHE A 46 9.36 -2.91 10.10
N PHE A 47 8.49 -2.36 9.24
CA PHE A 47 7.04 -2.49 9.40
C PHE A 47 6.56 -3.94 9.28
N PHE A 48 7.18 -4.75 8.42
CA PHE A 48 6.91 -6.19 8.37
C PHE A 48 7.22 -6.87 9.71
N GLY A 49 8.40 -6.61 10.28
CA GLY A 49 8.78 -7.09 11.60
C GLY A 49 7.79 -6.66 12.68
N CYS A 50 7.43 -5.38 12.72
CA CYS A 50 6.41 -4.86 13.65
C CYS A 50 5.07 -5.57 13.49
N THR A 51 4.60 -5.77 12.25
CA THR A 51 3.34 -6.47 11.98
C THR A 51 3.39 -7.89 12.57
N VAL A 52 4.46 -8.65 12.29
CA VAL A 52 4.63 -10.02 12.81
C VAL A 52 4.67 -10.03 14.35
N SER A 53 5.44 -9.12 14.96
CA SER A 53 5.51 -9.01 16.42
C SER A 53 4.17 -8.66 17.06
N LEU A 54 3.38 -7.76 16.46
CA LEU A 54 2.05 -7.41 16.97
C LEU A 54 1.04 -8.54 16.80
N VAL A 55 1.12 -9.33 15.72
CA VAL A 55 0.30 -10.54 15.58
C VAL A 55 0.61 -11.55 16.68
N ILE A 56 1.89 -11.79 16.96
CA ILE A 56 2.31 -12.67 18.07
C ILE A 56 1.83 -12.10 19.41
N GLY A 57 2.03 -10.80 19.62
CA GLY A 57 1.56 -10.08 20.81
C GLY A 57 0.06 -10.21 21.03
N LEU A 58 -0.74 -10.08 19.97
CA LEU A 58 -2.19 -10.29 20.01
C LEU A 58 -2.55 -11.73 20.41
N GLY A 59 -1.87 -12.73 19.84
CA GLY A 59 -2.07 -14.13 20.21
C GLY A 59 -1.75 -14.39 21.69
N LEU A 60 -0.62 -13.87 22.17
CA LEU A 60 -0.21 -13.97 23.58
C LEU A 60 -1.19 -13.23 24.50
N PHE A 61 -1.67 -12.06 24.11
CA PHE A 61 -2.63 -11.28 24.89
C PHE A 61 -3.96 -12.02 25.04
N VAL A 62 -4.49 -12.57 23.94
CA VAL A 62 -5.72 -13.39 23.94
C VAL A 62 -5.54 -14.62 24.84
N HIS A 63 -4.39 -15.28 24.77
CA HIS A 63 -4.09 -16.45 25.61
C HIS A 63 -3.94 -16.10 27.09
N ALA A 64 -3.12 -15.10 27.42
CA ALA A 64 -2.81 -14.70 28.80
C ALA A 64 -4.03 -14.17 29.56
N ARG A 65 -4.94 -13.48 28.86
CA ARG A 65 -6.15 -12.92 29.45
C ARG A 65 -7.32 -13.91 29.48
N ASN A 66 -7.15 -15.14 28.96
CA ASN A 66 -8.16 -16.19 28.89
C ASN A 66 -9.55 -15.66 28.46
N ILE A 67 -9.56 -14.77 27.45
CA ILE A 67 -10.75 -14.09 26.88
C ILE A 67 -11.77 -15.10 26.29
N MET A 68 -11.38 -16.37 26.24
CA MET A 68 -12.16 -17.52 25.81
C MET A 68 -13.36 -17.82 26.72
N ASP A 69 -13.52 -17.14 27.86
CA ASP A 69 -14.76 -17.17 28.63
C ASP A 69 -15.86 -16.39 27.86
N ALA A 70 -16.99 -17.06 27.61
CA ALA A 70 -17.89 -16.84 26.47
C ALA A 70 -18.48 -15.41 26.29
N ARG A 71 -18.30 -14.49 27.25
CA ARG A 71 -18.81 -13.11 27.20
C ARG A 71 -17.86 -12.12 26.52
N GLY A 72 -16.55 -12.20 26.76
CA GLY A 72 -15.57 -11.27 26.18
C GLY A 72 -15.37 -11.50 24.67
N LEU A 73 -15.20 -12.76 24.28
CA LEU A 73 -15.06 -13.15 22.87
C LEU A 73 -16.30 -12.81 22.03
N LYS A 74 -17.50 -12.99 22.60
CA LYS A 74 -18.76 -12.75 21.89
C LYS A 74 -18.95 -11.26 21.57
N LEU A 75 -18.70 -10.37 22.54
CA LEU A 75 -18.77 -8.93 22.32
C LEU A 75 -17.74 -8.47 21.28
N TYR A 76 -16.51 -8.99 21.34
CA TYR A 76 -15.45 -8.66 20.37
C TYR A 76 -15.73 -9.19 18.96
N MET A 77 -16.21 -10.43 18.83
CA MET A 77 -16.60 -11.03 17.54
C MET A 77 -17.75 -10.28 16.88
N GLU A 78 -18.70 -9.77 17.65
CA GLU A 78 -19.91 -9.13 17.15
C GLU A 78 -19.68 -7.67 16.73
N THR A 79 -18.77 -6.96 17.42
CA THR A 79 -18.56 -5.51 17.22
C THR A 79 -17.26 -5.15 16.48
N MET A 80 -16.15 -5.81 16.80
CA MET A 80 -14.81 -5.37 16.39
C MET A 80 -14.21 -6.24 15.30
N PHE A 81 -14.45 -7.55 15.35
CA PHE A 81 -13.91 -8.49 14.37
C PHE A 81 -14.26 -8.13 12.91
N PRO A 82 -15.50 -7.74 12.55
CA PRO A 82 -15.82 -7.39 11.16
C PRO A 82 -15.03 -6.19 10.66
N LEU A 83 -14.84 -5.18 11.52
CA LEU A 83 -14.22 -3.90 11.17
C LEU A 83 -12.70 -4.06 11.01
N TYR A 84 -12.04 -4.78 11.92
CA TYR A 84 -10.62 -5.09 11.82
C TYR A 84 -10.30 -6.15 10.75
N SER A 85 -11.21 -7.10 10.52
CA SER A 85 -11.10 -8.07 9.43
C SER A 85 -11.06 -7.37 8.07
N LEU A 86 -11.86 -6.30 7.89
CA LEU A 86 -11.86 -5.49 6.68
C LEU A 86 -10.48 -4.87 6.42
N PHE A 87 -9.83 -4.31 7.43
CA PHE A 87 -8.44 -3.82 7.31
C PHE A 87 -7.47 -4.96 6.98
N GLY A 88 -7.63 -6.13 7.59
CA GLY A 88 -6.86 -7.33 7.26
C GLY A 88 -6.99 -7.73 5.79
N PHE A 89 -8.21 -7.73 5.25
CA PHE A 89 -8.46 -8.01 3.83
C PHE A 89 -7.84 -6.95 2.91
N VAL A 90 -7.90 -5.66 3.28
CA VAL A 90 -7.27 -4.58 2.52
C VAL A 90 -5.75 -4.78 2.49
N VAL A 91 -5.12 -5.07 3.63
CA VAL A 91 -3.68 -5.35 3.72
C VAL A 91 -3.32 -6.59 2.90
N LEU A 92 -4.10 -7.67 3.01
CA LEU A 92 -3.89 -8.89 2.23
C LEU A 92 -3.96 -8.61 0.72
N HIS A 93 -4.97 -7.85 0.27
CA HIS A 93 -5.12 -7.46 -1.12
C HIS A 93 -3.92 -6.64 -1.62
N MET A 94 -3.43 -5.70 -0.81
CA MET A 94 -2.26 -4.90 -1.14
C MET A 94 -0.97 -5.74 -1.23
N VAL A 95 -0.80 -6.75 -0.37
CA VAL A 95 0.32 -7.71 -0.44
C VAL A 95 0.24 -8.55 -1.71
N MET A 96 -0.95 -9.07 -2.06
CA MET A 96 -1.15 -9.82 -3.31
C MET A 96 -0.86 -8.95 -4.53
N TYR A 97 -1.36 -7.71 -4.55
CA TYR A 97 -1.06 -6.75 -5.61
C TYR A 97 0.44 -6.47 -5.74
N ALA A 98 1.14 -6.25 -4.63
CA ALA A 98 2.59 -6.07 -4.66
C ALA A 98 3.33 -7.31 -5.18
N SER A 99 2.85 -8.50 -4.83
CA SER A 99 3.39 -9.79 -5.30
C SER A 99 3.23 -9.93 -6.81
N ASN A 100 2.07 -9.54 -7.36
CA ASN A 100 1.83 -9.51 -8.81
C ASN A 100 2.84 -8.60 -9.53
N ILE A 101 3.05 -7.37 -9.03
CA ILE A 101 4.06 -6.45 -9.60
C ILE A 101 5.46 -7.08 -9.54
N TYR A 102 5.80 -7.75 -8.43
CA TYR A 102 7.08 -8.42 -8.27
C TYR A 102 7.27 -9.52 -9.32
N PHE A 103 6.29 -10.40 -9.52
CA PHE A 103 6.35 -11.46 -10.52
C PHE A 103 6.39 -10.89 -11.95
N TRP A 104 5.57 -9.89 -12.28
CA TRP A 104 5.62 -9.23 -13.59
C TRP A 104 6.98 -8.60 -13.87
N LYS A 105 7.60 -7.96 -12.87
CA LYS A 105 8.95 -7.42 -13.00
C LYS A 105 10.00 -8.52 -13.18
N ARG A 106 9.86 -9.66 -12.48
CA ARG A 106 10.76 -10.81 -12.59
C ARG A 106 10.69 -11.49 -13.97
N PHE A 107 9.49 -11.66 -14.50
CA PHE A 107 9.24 -12.25 -15.82
C PHE A 107 9.31 -11.24 -16.97
N ARG A 108 9.70 -9.98 -16.71
CA ARG A 108 9.84 -8.90 -17.71
C ARG A 108 8.54 -8.60 -18.48
N VAL A 109 7.39 -8.77 -17.84
CA VAL A 109 6.09 -8.36 -18.38
C VAL A 109 5.96 -6.84 -18.28
N ASN A 110 5.55 -6.19 -19.37
CA ASN A 110 5.37 -4.74 -19.43
C ASN A 110 4.04 -4.33 -18.75
N TYR A 111 3.94 -4.52 -17.43
CA TYR A 111 2.76 -4.15 -16.65
C TYR A 111 2.40 -2.65 -16.73
N PRO A 112 3.34 -1.69 -16.90
CA PRO A 112 2.97 -0.28 -17.10
C PRO A 112 2.13 -0.07 -18.35
N PHE A 113 2.43 -0.81 -19.42
CA PHE A 113 1.61 -0.80 -20.63
C PHE A 113 0.23 -1.39 -20.39
N ILE A 114 0.12 -2.53 -19.70
CA ILE A 114 -1.16 -3.20 -19.40
C ILE A 114 -2.12 -2.28 -18.63
N PHE A 115 -1.61 -1.56 -17.63
CA PHE A 115 -2.41 -0.63 -16.81
C PHE A 115 -2.48 0.79 -17.40
N GLY A 116 -1.84 1.06 -18.54
CA GLY A 116 -1.80 2.39 -19.14
C GLY A 116 -1.06 3.44 -18.30
N PHE A 117 -0.10 3.03 -17.46
CA PHE A 117 0.73 3.94 -16.69
C PHE A 117 1.72 4.67 -17.62
N LYS A 118 1.91 5.97 -17.41
CA LYS A 118 3.01 6.71 -18.04
C LYS A 118 4.33 6.20 -17.47
N GLU A 119 5.30 5.96 -18.35
CA GLU A 119 6.63 5.47 -17.95
C GLU A 119 7.24 6.34 -16.83
N GLY A 120 7.70 5.69 -15.75
CA GLY A 120 8.28 6.36 -14.57
C GLY A 120 7.28 6.79 -13.49
N THR A 121 5.97 6.84 -13.79
CA THR A 121 4.92 7.10 -12.78
C THR A 121 4.47 5.86 -12.02
N GLU A 122 4.97 4.69 -12.41
CA GLU A 122 4.64 3.41 -11.79
C GLU A 122 5.01 3.35 -10.30
N LEU A 123 4.12 2.71 -9.55
CA LEU A 123 4.32 2.40 -8.15
C LEU A 123 5.03 1.05 -8.05
N GLY A 124 6.30 1.06 -7.63
CA GLY A 124 7.06 -0.17 -7.46
C GLY A 124 6.54 -1.03 -6.31
N TYR A 125 6.67 -2.35 -6.42
CA TYR A 125 6.18 -3.32 -5.43
C TYR A 125 6.61 -3.02 -3.98
N ARG A 126 7.83 -2.53 -3.76
CA ARG A 126 8.32 -2.16 -2.41
C ARG A 126 7.53 -1.03 -1.77
N HIS A 127 7.08 -0.06 -2.56
CA HIS A 127 6.27 1.05 -2.04
C HIS A 127 4.87 0.58 -1.67
N VAL A 128 4.30 -0.36 -2.43
CA VAL A 128 3.03 -1.01 -2.11
C VAL A 128 3.16 -1.82 -0.82
N LEU A 129 4.22 -2.63 -0.68
CA LEU A 129 4.49 -3.39 0.54
C LEU A 129 4.67 -2.48 1.76
N LEU A 130 5.40 -1.38 1.62
CA LEU A 130 5.59 -0.40 2.69
C LEU A 130 4.25 0.17 3.18
N LEU A 131 3.39 0.59 2.25
CA LEU A 131 2.05 1.10 2.58
C LEU A 131 1.19 0.01 3.23
N SER A 132 1.27 -1.21 2.71
CA SER A 132 0.51 -2.36 3.21
C SER A 132 0.89 -2.70 4.65
N PHE A 133 2.18 -2.91 4.94
CA PHE A 133 2.64 -3.25 6.29
C PHE A 133 2.54 -2.06 7.25
N GLY A 134 2.68 -0.82 6.76
CA GLY A 134 2.42 0.37 7.55
C GLY A 134 0.96 0.44 8.02
N LEU A 135 0.01 0.24 7.11
CA LEU A 135 -1.41 0.18 7.44
C LEU A 135 -1.72 -1.00 8.37
N GLY A 136 -1.17 -2.18 8.09
CA GLY A 136 -1.35 -3.37 8.94
C GLY A 136 -0.82 -3.19 10.35
N THR A 137 0.36 -2.58 10.50
CA THR A 137 0.95 -2.26 11.82
C THR A 137 0.06 -1.29 12.59
N LEU A 138 -0.42 -0.22 11.94
CA LEU A 138 -1.33 0.76 12.57
C LEU A 138 -2.65 0.11 13.00
N ALA A 139 -3.24 -0.71 12.12
CA ALA A 139 -4.49 -1.42 12.42
C ALA A 139 -4.32 -2.39 13.59
N LEU A 140 -3.25 -3.19 13.62
CA LEU A 140 -2.97 -4.12 14.71
C LEU A 140 -2.64 -3.42 16.03
N ALA A 141 -1.89 -2.32 15.98
CA ALA A 141 -1.62 -1.51 17.17
C ALA A 141 -2.93 -0.94 17.74
N ALA A 142 -3.83 -0.45 16.87
CA ALA A 142 -5.14 0.02 17.28
C ALA A 142 -6.01 -1.09 17.87
N VAL A 143 -5.97 -2.31 17.32
CA VAL A 143 -6.65 -3.48 17.91
C VAL A 143 -6.16 -3.73 19.33
N LEU A 144 -4.85 -3.78 19.53
CA LEU A 144 -4.25 -4.08 20.83
C LEU A 144 -4.60 -3.00 21.87
N ILE A 145 -4.51 -1.72 21.50
CA ILE A 145 -4.88 -0.60 22.38
C ILE A 145 -6.37 -0.65 22.71
N ASN A 146 -7.24 -0.89 21.71
CA ASN A 146 -8.67 -0.98 21.92
C ASN A 146 -9.04 -2.15 22.85
N LEU A 147 -8.40 -3.31 22.65
CA LEU A 147 -8.64 -4.50 23.46
C LEU A 147 -8.12 -4.34 24.91
N ASP A 148 -7.03 -3.61 25.10
CA ASP A 148 -6.52 -3.29 26.44
C ASP A 148 -7.47 -2.34 27.20
N MET A 149 -7.97 -1.31 26.52
CA MET A 149 -8.92 -0.33 27.09
C MET A 149 -10.31 -0.92 27.38
N GLU A 150 -10.87 -1.78 26.51
CA GLU A 150 -12.22 -2.33 26.71
C GLU A 150 -12.27 -3.30 27.91
N MET A 151 -11.13 -3.90 28.27
CA MET A 151 -11.06 -4.92 29.33
C MET A 151 -10.59 -4.41 30.69
N ASP A 152 -10.06 -3.19 30.79
CA ASP A 152 -9.64 -2.61 32.06
C ASP A 152 -10.86 -1.95 32.78
N PRO A 153 -11.26 -2.42 33.98
CA PRO A 153 -12.46 -1.94 34.67
C PRO A 153 -12.46 -0.44 34.98
N ASP A 154 -11.28 0.19 35.07
CA ASP A 154 -11.09 1.61 35.39
C ASP A 154 -11.29 2.53 34.17
N THR A 155 -11.28 2.00 32.94
CA THR A 155 -11.39 2.78 31.70
C THR A 155 -12.72 2.63 30.97
N LYS A 156 -13.74 2.03 31.60
CA LYS A 156 -15.10 1.86 31.03
C LYS A 156 -15.77 3.17 30.60
N ASP A 157 -15.40 4.30 31.18
CA ASP A 157 -15.89 5.63 30.81
C ASP A 157 -15.34 6.15 29.47
N TYR A 158 -14.36 5.46 28.86
CA TYR A 158 -13.72 5.84 27.58
C TYR A 158 -14.31 5.13 26.35
N LYS A 159 -15.50 4.51 26.44
CA LYS A 159 -16.17 3.83 25.31
C LYS A 159 -16.24 4.64 24.01
N THR A 160 -16.47 5.95 24.13
CA THR A 160 -16.56 6.86 22.99
C THR A 160 -15.22 7.01 22.26
N VAL A 161 -14.10 6.85 22.97
CA VAL A 161 -12.73 6.94 22.40
C VAL A 161 -12.35 5.65 21.70
N THR A 162 -12.76 4.49 22.23
CA THR A 162 -12.51 3.18 21.60
C THR A 162 -13.24 3.01 20.26
N GLU A 163 -14.44 3.57 20.11
CA GLU A 163 -15.15 3.61 18.82
C GLU A 163 -14.54 4.61 17.82
N LEU A 164 -13.95 5.70 18.30
CA LEU A 164 -13.36 6.74 17.45
C LEU A 164 -12.08 6.26 16.76
N LEU A 165 -11.38 5.29 17.35
CA LEU A 165 -10.07 4.80 16.92
C LEU A 165 -10.10 4.08 15.55
N PRO A 166 -10.97 3.09 15.29
CA PRO A 166 -11.14 2.52 13.95
C PRO A 166 -11.64 3.55 12.94
N LEU A 167 -12.56 4.44 13.35
CA LEU A 167 -13.06 5.52 12.50
C LEU A 167 -11.94 6.47 12.08
N PHE A 168 -11.01 6.80 12.98
CA PHE A 168 -9.83 7.61 12.68
C PHE A 168 -8.95 6.94 11.62
N ILE A 169 -8.72 5.62 11.70
CA ILE A 169 -7.96 4.89 10.68
C ILE A 169 -8.67 4.94 9.33
N VAL A 170 -10.00 4.74 9.30
CA VAL A 170 -10.80 4.85 8.06
C VAL A 170 -10.66 6.26 7.47
N VAL A 171 -10.87 7.29 8.28
CA VAL A 171 -10.77 8.70 7.85
C VAL A 171 -9.37 9.01 7.35
N LEU A 172 -8.32 8.50 8.00
CA LEU A 172 -6.94 8.69 7.58
C LEU A 172 -6.67 8.02 6.23
N VAL A 173 -7.16 6.80 6.01
CA VAL A 173 -7.05 6.10 4.71
C VAL A 173 -7.82 6.83 3.61
N LEU A 174 -9.05 7.29 3.89
CA LEU A 174 -9.85 8.09 2.95
C LEU A 174 -9.19 9.43 2.63
N ALA A 175 -8.67 10.12 3.65
CA ALA A 175 -7.95 11.36 3.47
C ALA A 175 -6.70 11.14 2.60
N ILE A 176 -5.90 10.11 2.84
CA ILE A 176 -4.71 9.81 2.02
C ILE A 176 -5.12 9.47 0.58
N THR A 177 -6.20 8.72 0.36
CA THR A 177 -6.62 8.30 -0.99
C THR A 177 -7.22 9.45 -1.81
N ILE A 178 -8.06 10.30 -1.20
CA ILE A 178 -8.79 11.38 -1.89
C ILE A 178 -7.97 12.69 -1.96
N CYS A 179 -6.96 12.85 -1.10
CA CYS A 179 -6.20 14.09 -0.97
C CYS A 179 -5.64 14.60 -2.32
N PRO A 180 -6.00 15.82 -2.77
CA PRO A 180 -5.58 16.36 -4.06
C PRO A 180 -4.11 16.84 -4.06
N PHE A 181 -3.49 16.96 -2.89
CA PHE A 181 -2.11 17.44 -2.76
C PHE A 181 -1.11 16.44 -3.36
N ASN A 182 0.04 16.94 -3.81
CA ASN A 182 1.09 16.14 -4.45
C ASN A 182 1.93 15.32 -3.45
N ILE A 183 1.31 14.88 -2.36
CA ILE A 183 1.88 14.12 -1.26
C ILE A 183 1.49 12.65 -1.48
N PHE A 184 2.37 11.67 -1.24
CA PHE A 184 2.12 10.23 -1.42
C PHE A 184 1.56 9.80 -2.80
N TYR A 185 2.43 9.53 -3.78
CA TYR A 185 2.10 8.81 -5.03
C TYR A 185 0.81 9.27 -5.76
N ARG A 186 0.70 10.58 -6.02
CA ARG A 186 -0.47 11.23 -6.67
C ARG A 186 -1.00 10.47 -7.89
N SER A 187 -0.14 10.11 -8.84
CA SER A 187 -0.55 9.43 -10.08
C SER A 187 -1.24 8.09 -9.83
N SER A 188 -0.78 7.33 -8.84
CA SER A 188 -1.34 6.02 -8.49
C SER A 188 -2.69 6.15 -7.79
N ARG A 189 -2.90 7.18 -6.97
CA ARG A 189 -4.18 7.45 -6.29
C ARG A 189 -5.28 7.84 -7.27
N PHE A 190 -5.01 8.77 -8.19
CA PHE A 190 -5.97 9.14 -9.23
C PHE A 190 -6.34 7.97 -10.13
N PHE A 191 -5.35 7.14 -10.49
CA PHE A 191 -5.62 5.91 -11.23
C PHE A 191 -6.52 4.95 -10.45
N PHE A 192 -6.21 4.70 -9.17
CA PHE A 192 -7.04 3.85 -8.32
C PHE A 192 -8.48 4.37 -8.20
N LEU A 193 -8.67 5.66 -7.93
CA LEU A 193 -10.00 6.28 -7.87
C LEU A 193 -10.75 6.16 -9.20
N MET A 194 -10.08 6.36 -10.32
CA MET A 194 -10.68 6.18 -11.64
C MET A 194 -11.10 4.73 -11.90
N VAL A 195 -10.28 3.74 -11.49
CA VAL A 195 -10.61 2.32 -11.62
C VAL A 195 -11.81 1.97 -10.74
N VAL A 196 -11.81 2.40 -9.47
CA VAL A 196 -12.95 2.19 -8.55
C VAL A 196 -14.22 2.80 -9.12
N PHE A 197 -14.15 4.04 -9.62
CA PHE A 197 -15.30 4.70 -10.26
C PHE A 197 -15.80 3.92 -11.48
N ARG A 198 -14.90 3.43 -12.35
CA ARG A 198 -15.28 2.60 -13.49
C ARG A 198 -15.91 1.27 -13.09
N CYS A 199 -15.43 0.64 -12.01
CA CYS A 199 -16.02 -0.59 -11.49
C CYS A 199 -17.42 -0.35 -10.90
N LEU A 200 -17.63 0.78 -10.21
CA LEU A 200 -18.94 1.14 -9.64
C LEU A 200 -19.94 1.60 -10.70
N ALA A 201 -19.47 2.27 -11.75
CA ALA A 201 -20.29 2.73 -12.87
C ALA A 201 -20.46 1.67 -13.98
N ALA A 202 -19.84 0.49 -13.83
CA ALA A 202 -20.05 -0.61 -14.76
C ALA A 202 -21.46 -1.21 -14.52
N PRO A 203 -22.25 -1.41 -15.59
CA PRO A 203 -23.59 -2.00 -15.49
C PRO A 203 -23.57 -3.48 -15.10
#